data_AF-A0A7K2Q7X1-F1
#
_entry.id   AF-A0A7K2Q7X1-F1
#
_cell.length_a   1.000
_cell.length_b   1.000
_cell.length_c   1.000
_cell.angle_alpha   90.00
_cell.angle_beta   90.00
_cell.angle_gamma   90.00
#
_symmetry.space_group_name_H-M   'P 1'
#
loop_
_entity.id
_entity.type
_entity.pdbx_description
1 polymer ?
#
loop_
_entity_poly.entity_id
_entity_poly.type
_entity_poly.pdbx_seq_one_letter_code
_entity_poly.pdbx_strand_id
1 'polypeptide(L)'
;TDENRALHAELTVLDSVVWAADELLPHLEIRRTVGSAVLHPTCSMEHLGGTARLLAVAEACATEVVVPDDAGCCAFAGDRGMLHPELTASATEREAAEVTSRAFDAHLSANRMCEVGMDRATGRSYHSALLELERATRP
;
A
#
# COMPACT_ATOMS: atom_id res chain seq x y z
N THR A 1 -4.74 29.23 18.39
CA THR A 1 -5.30 30.58 18.24
C THR A 1 -6.12 30.62 16.97
N ASP A 2 -6.98 31.62 16.78
CA ASP A 2 -7.74 31.77 15.54
C ASP A 2 -6.82 32.04 14.34
N GLU A 3 -5.70 32.73 14.59
CA GLU A 3 -4.60 32.90 13.64
C GLU A 3 -4.05 31.56 13.12
N ASN A 4 -3.74 30.60 14.01
CA ASN A 4 -3.27 29.28 13.59
C ASN A 4 -4.33 28.50 12.79
N ARG A 5 -5.62 28.70 13.10
CA ARG A 5 -6.70 28.04 12.35
C ARG A 5 -6.78 28.56 10.92
N ALA A 6 -6.60 29.87 10.72
CA ALA A 6 -6.56 30.47 9.39
C ALA A 6 -5.36 29.92 8.59
N LEU A 7 -4.17 29.90 9.19
CA LEU A 7 -2.96 29.34 8.55
C LEU A 7 -3.13 27.85 8.19
N HIS A 8 -3.75 27.05 9.07
CA HIS A 8 -3.98 25.63 8.77
C HIS A 8 -4.99 25.40 7.64
N ALA A 9 -5.97 26.30 7.47
CA ALA A 9 -6.96 26.19 6.40
C ALA A 9 -6.37 26.44 5.01
N GLU A 10 -5.20 27.07 4.91
CA GLU A 10 -4.47 27.29 3.67
C GLU A 10 -3.58 26.08 3.27
N LEU A 11 -3.39 25.11 4.18
CA LEU A 11 -2.57 23.93 3.90
C LEU A 11 -3.33 22.91 3.07
N THR A 12 -2.71 22.44 2.00
CA THR A 12 -3.14 21.24 1.28
C THR A 12 -2.29 20.06 1.73
N VAL A 13 -2.92 19.06 2.35
CA VAL A 13 -2.25 17.82 2.74
C VAL A 13 -2.49 16.78 1.65
N LEU A 14 -1.42 16.30 1.04
CA LEU A 14 -1.47 15.31 -0.03
C LEU A 14 -0.94 13.97 0.48
N ASP A 15 -1.66 12.91 0.15
CA ASP A 15 -1.13 11.56 0.26
C ASP A 15 -0.18 11.27 -0.91
N SER A 16 0.95 10.63 -0.61
CA SER A 16 2.02 10.41 -1.60
C SER A 16 1.62 9.46 -2.73
N VAL A 17 0.76 8.47 -2.47
CA VAL A 17 0.26 7.55 -3.49
C VAL A 17 -0.80 8.22 -4.36
N VAL A 18 -1.69 9.02 -3.76
CA VAL A 18 -2.66 9.83 -4.51
C VAL A 18 -1.95 10.80 -5.43
N TRP A 19 -0.95 11.53 -4.91
CA TRP A 19 -0.12 12.43 -5.71
C TRP A 19 0.63 11.68 -6.82
N ALA A 20 1.18 10.50 -6.54
CA ALA A 20 1.84 9.71 -7.56
C ALA A 20 0.88 9.28 -8.68
N ALA A 21 -0.33 8.84 -8.34
CA ALA A 21 -1.33 8.44 -9.31
C ALA A 21 -1.79 9.62 -10.18
N ASP A 22 -2.12 10.74 -9.56
CA ASP A 22 -2.80 11.85 -10.22
C ASP A 22 -1.81 12.80 -10.94
N GLU A 23 -0.60 12.99 -10.39
CA GLU A 23 0.36 13.99 -10.88
C GLU A 23 1.66 13.40 -11.44
N LEU A 24 2.11 12.23 -10.98
CA LEU A 24 3.36 11.64 -11.48
C LEU A 24 3.14 10.69 -12.67
N LEU A 25 2.26 9.71 -12.52
CA LEU A 25 2.02 8.68 -13.56
C LEU A 25 1.79 9.26 -14.96
N PRO A 26 1.02 10.35 -15.15
CA PRO A 26 0.81 10.94 -16.48
C PRO A 26 2.08 11.44 -17.17
N HIS A 27 3.16 11.65 -16.42
CA HIS A 27 4.40 12.24 -16.90
C HIS A 27 5.60 11.26 -16.84
N LEU A 28 5.41 10.08 -16.26
CA LEU A 28 6.45 9.08 -16.14
C LEU A 28 6.36 8.04 -17.26
N GLU A 29 7.53 7.68 -17.81
CA GLU A 29 7.65 6.55 -18.72
C GLU A 29 7.92 5.27 -17.91
N ILE A 30 6.97 4.33 -17.97
CA ILE A 30 7.12 2.99 -17.41
C ILE A 30 8.06 2.18 -18.31
N ARG A 31 9.26 1.90 -17.81
CA ARG A 31 10.33 1.18 -18.53
C ARG A 31 10.35 -0.31 -18.24
N ARG A 32 9.85 -0.72 -17.08
CA ARG A 32 9.81 -2.11 -16.65
C ARG A 32 8.58 -2.40 -15.81
N THR A 33 8.07 -3.61 -15.93
CA THR A 33 6.95 -4.13 -15.15
C THR A 33 7.31 -5.52 -14.61
N VAL A 34 6.86 -5.82 -13.40
CA VAL A 34 6.90 -7.20 -12.89
C VAL A 34 5.78 -8.04 -13.51
N GLY A 35 5.87 -9.37 -13.41
CA GLY A 35 4.82 -10.24 -13.94
C GLY A 35 3.54 -10.11 -13.13
N SER A 36 3.64 -10.20 -11.80
CA SER A 36 2.50 -10.19 -10.89
C SER A 36 2.80 -9.43 -9.59
N ALA A 37 1.82 -8.69 -9.09
CA ALA A 37 1.86 -8.06 -7.78
C ALA A 37 0.62 -8.42 -6.97
N VAL A 38 0.80 -8.67 -5.68
CA VAL A 38 -0.31 -8.67 -4.72
C VAL A 38 -0.31 -7.35 -3.98
N LEU A 39 -1.49 -6.77 -3.78
CA LEU A 39 -1.67 -5.46 -3.21
C LEU A 39 -2.49 -5.56 -1.92
N HIS A 40 -1.96 -5.03 -0.83
CA HIS A 40 -2.68 -4.81 0.42
C HIS A 40 -3.07 -3.33 0.54
N PRO A 41 -4.33 -2.95 0.22
CA PRO A 41 -4.84 -1.61 0.47
C PRO A 41 -4.89 -1.32 1.96
N THR A 42 -4.29 -0.21 2.36
CA THR A 42 -4.25 0.16 3.78
C THR A 42 -5.61 0.68 4.24
N CYS A 43 -5.98 0.44 5.49
CA CYS A 43 -7.25 0.93 6.04
C CYS A 43 -7.42 2.46 5.96
N SER A 44 -6.32 3.23 6.00
CA SER A 44 -6.34 4.68 5.78
C SER A 44 -6.67 5.05 4.33
N MET A 45 -6.18 4.28 3.35
CA MET A 45 -6.54 4.50 1.93
C MET A 45 -8.02 4.26 1.71
N GLU A 46 -8.60 3.24 2.35
CA GLU A 46 -10.03 2.98 2.25
C GLU A 46 -10.86 4.14 2.82
N HIS A 47 -10.56 4.57 4.06
CA HIS A 47 -11.29 5.67 4.69
C HIS A 47 -11.15 7.02 3.97
N LEU A 48 -10.04 7.23 3.25
CA LEU A 48 -9.75 8.49 2.54
C LEU A 48 -10.06 8.41 1.03
N GLY A 49 -10.61 7.30 0.52
CA GLY A 49 -10.94 7.13 -0.90
C GLY A 49 -9.72 7.01 -1.84
N GLY A 50 -8.56 6.61 -1.29
CA GLY A 50 -7.29 6.44 -2.00
C GLY A 50 -7.08 5.07 -2.63
N THR A 51 -7.90 4.06 -2.30
CA THR A 51 -7.73 2.67 -2.75
C THR A 51 -7.59 2.54 -4.28
N ALA A 52 -8.43 3.26 -5.05
CA ALA A 52 -8.35 3.25 -6.51
C ALA A 52 -7.05 3.85 -7.06
N ARG A 53 -6.49 4.89 -6.42
CA ARG A 53 -5.21 5.49 -6.83
C ARG A 53 -4.05 4.55 -6.53
N LEU A 54 -4.09 3.89 -5.39
CA LEU A 54 -3.11 2.86 -5.04
C LEU A 54 -3.11 1.72 -6.06
N LEU A 55 -4.30 1.24 -6.44
CA LEU A 55 -4.42 0.21 -7.47
C LEU A 55 -3.85 0.69 -8.82
N ALA A 56 -4.17 1.91 -9.25
CA ALA A 56 -3.63 2.47 -10.50
C ALA A 56 -2.09 2.55 -10.50
N VAL A 57 -1.47 2.92 -9.38
CA VAL A 57 0.00 2.91 -9.24
C VAL A 57 0.56 1.49 -9.32
N ALA A 58 -0.09 0.52 -8.69
CA ALA A 58 0.34 -0.88 -8.77
C ALA A 58 0.20 -1.45 -10.19
N GLU A 59 -0.91 -1.16 -10.88
CA GLU A 59 -1.18 -1.61 -12.26
C GLU A 59 -0.21 -1.01 -13.27
N ALA A 60 0.30 0.20 -13.02
CA ALA A 60 1.39 0.76 -13.82
C ALA A 60 2.71 -0.01 -13.68
N CYS A 61 2.88 -0.78 -12.61
CA CYS A 61 4.14 -1.46 -12.27
C CYS A 61 4.12 -2.98 -12.53
N ALA A 62 2.96 -3.59 -12.76
CA ALA A 62 2.81 -5.04 -12.89
C ALA A 62 1.84 -5.43 -14.01
N THR A 63 2.07 -6.58 -14.63
CA THR A 63 1.18 -7.09 -15.68
C THR A 63 -0.15 -7.59 -15.12
N GLU A 64 -0.11 -8.14 -13.91
CA GLU A 64 -1.28 -8.57 -13.13
C GLU A 64 -1.17 -7.98 -11.73
N VAL A 65 -2.24 -7.37 -11.24
CA VAL A 65 -2.37 -6.96 -9.83
C VAL A 65 -3.55 -7.71 -9.23
N VAL A 66 -3.32 -8.35 -8.08
CA VAL A 66 -4.36 -8.99 -7.28
C VAL A 66 -4.53 -8.23 -5.97
N VAL A 67 -5.75 -7.84 -5.67
CA VAL A 67 -6.16 -7.43 -4.33
C VAL A 67 -6.86 -8.62 -3.70
N PRO A 68 -6.37 -9.16 -2.56
CA PRO A 68 -7.01 -10.29 -1.90
C PRO A 68 -8.49 -10.00 -1.55
N ASP A 69 -9.35 -11.02 -1.65
CA ASP A 69 -10.78 -10.88 -1.33
C ASP A 69 -11.00 -10.50 0.14
N ASP A 70 -10.13 -11.00 1.01
CA ASP A 70 -10.12 -10.75 2.45
C ASP A 70 -9.23 -9.56 2.86
N ALA A 71 -8.79 -8.74 1.91
CA ALA A 71 -8.00 -7.55 2.21
C ALA A 71 -8.75 -6.60 3.15
N GLY A 72 -8.08 -6.20 4.24
CA GLY A 72 -8.70 -5.37 5.27
C GLY A 72 -7.69 -4.73 6.21
N CYS A 73 -8.13 -4.35 7.42
CA CYS A 73 -7.20 -3.83 8.42
C CYS A 73 -6.29 -4.95 8.95
N CYS A 74 -4.97 -4.84 8.74
CA CYS A 74 -4.00 -5.81 9.25
C CYS A 74 -3.77 -5.79 10.77
N ALA A 75 -4.53 -4.96 11.51
CA ALA A 75 -4.45 -4.75 12.95
C ALA A 75 -3.05 -4.41 13.51
N PHE A 76 -2.08 -4.04 12.66
CA PHE A 76 -0.73 -3.73 13.12
C PHE A 76 -0.70 -2.44 13.95
N ALA A 77 -1.41 -1.39 13.51
CA ALA A 77 -1.72 -0.19 14.31
C ALA A 77 -0.56 0.35 15.18
N GLY A 78 0.66 0.43 14.63
CA GLY A 78 1.81 0.97 15.35
C GLY A 78 2.45 0.00 16.34
N ASP A 79 2.55 0.42 17.60
CA ASP A 79 3.14 -0.36 18.70
C ASP A 79 2.28 -1.57 19.09
N ARG A 80 0.97 -1.51 18.86
CA ARG A 80 0.05 -2.62 19.17
C ARG A 80 0.43 -3.91 18.44
N GLY A 81 0.65 -3.87 17.12
CA GLY A 81 1.09 -5.02 16.34
C GLY A 81 2.55 -5.41 16.61
N MET A 82 3.34 -4.51 17.19
CA MET A 82 4.67 -4.85 17.68
C MET A 82 4.61 -5.68 18.97
N LEU A 83 3.71 -5.32 19.89
CA LEU A 83 3.60 -5.91 21.23
C LEU A 83 2.61 -7.07 21.30
N HIS A 84 1.63 -7.11 20.40
CA HIS A 84 0.53 -8.09 20.35
C HIS A 84 0.45 -8.73 18.96
N PRO A 85 1.42 -9.59 18.59
CA PRO A 85 1.46 -10.24 17.28
C PRO A 85 0.21 -11.08 16.98
N GLU A 86 -0.48 -11.56 18.01
CA GLU A 86 -1.74 -12.30 17.90
C GLU A 86 -2.86 -11.49 17.21
N LEU A 87 -2.84 -10.16 17.33
CA LEU A 87 -3.84 -9.30 16.69
C LEU A 87 -3.66 -9.27 15.18
N THR A 88 -2.44 -9.02 14.72
CA THR A 88 -2.12 -9.06 13.28
C THR A 88 -2.37 -10.46 12.74
N ALA A 89 -1.86 -11.51 13.40
CA ALA A 89 -2.05 -12.89 12.96
C ALA A 89 -3.54 -13.25 12.79
N SER A 90 -4.39 -12.88 13.74
CA SER A 90 -5.83 -13.13 13.64
C SER A 90 -6.50 -12.28 12.56
N ALA A 91 -6.16 -11.01 12.45
CA ALA A 91 -6.80 -10.10 11.49
C ALA A 91 -6.46 -10.45 10.03
N THR A 92 -5.24 -10.93 9.78
CA THR A 92 -4.74 -11.23 8.43
C THR A 92 -4.83 -12.70 8.05
N GLU A 93 -5.39 -13.57 8.89
CA GLU A 93 -5.32 -15.03 8.69
C GLU A 93 -5.79 -15.46 7.29
N ARG A 94 -6.96 -14.95 6.85
CA ARG A 94 -7.54 -15.30 5.55
C ARG A 94 -6.80 -14.66 4.38
N GLU A 95 -6.49 -13.37 4.49
CA GLU A 95 -5.70 -12.66 3.48
C GLU A 95 -4.32 -13.32 3.28
N ALA A 96 -3.64 -13.70 4.37
CA ALA A 96 -2.35 -14.36 4.31
C ALA A 96 -2.45 -15.76 3.67
N ALA A 97 -3.52 -16.52 3.95
CA ALA A 97 -3.77 -17.80 3.31
C ALA A 97 -3.95 -17.65 1.79
N GLU A 98 -4.67 -16.60 1.35
CA GLU A 98 -4.84 -16.29 -0.07
C GLU A 98 -3.50 -15.87 -0.71
N VAL A 99 -2.81 -14.90 -0.12
CA VAL A 99 -1.50 -14.39 -0.61
C VAL A 99 -0.49 -15.52 -0.76
N THR A 100 -0.44 -16.47 0.18
CA THR A 100 0.55 -17.55 0.19
C THR A 100 0.16 -18.77 -0.64
N SER A 101 -1.07 -18.82 -1.16
CA SER A 101 -1.56 -19.91 -2.03
C SER A 101 -0.87 -19.95 -3.40
N ARG A 102 -0.27 -18.83 -3.83
CA ARG A 102 0.56 -18.75 -5.03
C ARG A 102 1.74 -17.80 -4.84
N ALA A 103 2.62 -17.76 -5.82
CA ALA A 103 3.71 -16.79 -5.85
C ALA A 103 3.27 -15.49 -6.54
N PHE A 104 3.84 -14.38 -6.09
CA PHE A 104 3.79 -13.06 -6.70
C PHE A 104 5.21 -12.51 -6.80
N ASP A 105 5.49 -11.72 -7.84
CA ASP A 105 6.81 -11.10 -8.02
C ASP A 105 7.00 -9.89 -7.08
N ALA A 106 5.91 -9.19 -6.74
CA ALA A 106 5.90 -8.07 -5.81
C ALA A 106 4.76 -8.17 -4.79
N HIS A 107 5.01 -7.67 -3.58
CA HIS A 107 4.01 -7.56 -2.51
C HIS A 107 3.96 -6.08 -2.11
N LEU A 108 2.84 -5.43 -2.37
CA LEU A 108 2.74 -3.97 -2.36
C LEU A 108 1.78 -3.47 -1.29
N SER A 109 2.10 -2.33 -0.69
CA SER A 109 1.18 -1.58 0.16
C SER A 109 1.44 -0.06 0.07
N ALA A 110 0.71 0.74 0.83
CA ALA A 110 0.78 2.21 0.79
C ALA A 110 1.43 2.83 2.04
N ASN A 111 1.73 2.04 3.08
CA ASN A 111 2.40 2.57 4.26
C ASN A 111 3.28 1.53 4.97
N ARG A 112 4.32 2.03 5.64
CA ARG A 112 5.34 1.20 6.29
C ARG A 112 4.80 0.27 7.37
N MET A 113 3.76 0.68 8.10
CA MET A 113 3.24 -0.13 9.22
C MET A 113 2.44 -1.32 8.71
N CYS A 114 1.64 -1.14 7.66
CA CYS A 114 0.97 -2.23 6.97
C CYS A 114 1.98 -3.15 6.28
N GLU A 115 3.05 -2.62 5.67
CA GLU A 115 4.14 -3.43 5.12
C GLU A 115 4.74 -4.38 6.18
N VAL A 116 5.14 -3.85 7.35
CA VAL A 116 5.67 -4.71 8.44
C VAL A 116 4.63 -5.70 8.96
N GLY A 117 3.35 -5.30 9.05
CA GLY A 117 2.28 -6.18 9.48
C GLY A 117 2.10 -7.36 8.52
N MET A 118 2.06 -7.08 7.23
CA MET A 118 1.91 -8.09 6.19
C MET A 118 3.17 -8.94 6.01
N ASP A 119 4.37 -8.38 6.24
CA ASP A 119 5.62 -9.14 6.31
C ASP A 119 5.51 -10.27 7.34
N ARG A 120 5.04 -9.93 8.55
CA ARG A 120 4.90 -10.89 9.64
C ARG A 120 3.78 -11.90 9.38
N ALA A 121 2.68 -11.44 8.80
CA ALA A 121 1.51 -12.28 8.51
C ALA A 121 1.77 -13.32 7.43
N THR A 122 2.49 -12.94 6.38
CA THR A 122 2.62 -13.73 5.16
C THR A 122 4.00 -14.37 4.98
N GLY A 123 5.02 -13.87 5.70
CA GLY A 123 6.42 -14.22 5.48
C GLY A 123 6.98 -13.70 4.15
N ARG A 124 6.29 -12.77 3.48
CA ARG A 124 6.69 -12.15 2.21
C ARG A 124 7.11 -10.71 2.45
N SER A 125 8.10 -10.21 1.70
CA SER A 125 8.55 -8.83 1.85
C SER A 125 7.62 -7.87 1.10
N TYR A 126 6.73 -7.22 1.84
CA TYR A 126 5.93 -6.09 1.39
C TYR A 126 6.76 -4.81 1.32
N HIS A 127 6.51 -4.00 0.30
CA HIS A 127 7.10 -2.68 0.16
C HIS A 127 6.12 -1.68 -0.46
N SER A 128 6.44 -0.40 -0.35
CA SER A 128 5.58 0.66 -0.87
C SER A 128 5.41 0.56 -2.39
N ALA A 129 4.19 0.73 -2.87
CA ALA A 129 3.89 0.89 -4.30
C ALA A 129 4.69 2.04 -4.95
N LEU A 130 5.08 3.06 -4.17
CA LEU A 130 5.94 4.14 -4.67
C LEU A 130 7.38 3.69 -4.95
N LEU A 131 7.90 2.75 -4.16
CA LEU A 131 9.22 2.17 -4.43
C LEU A 131 9.18 1.29 -5.67
N GLU A 132 8.07 0.59 -5.91
CA GLU A 132 7.89 -0.16 -7.14
C GLU A 132 7.73 0.78 -8.35
N LEU A 133 7.04 1.91 -8.20
CA LEU A 133 6.96 2.93 -9.24
C LEU A 133 8.32 3.57 -9.56
N GLU A 134 9.12 3.89 -8.55
CA GLU A 134 10.50 4.36 -8.74
C GLU A 134 11.30 3.34 -9.53
N ARG A 135 11.16 2.05 -9.18
CA ARG A 135 11.78 0.99 -9.96
C ARG A 135 11.23 1.05 -11.38
N ALA A 136 9.94 0.87 -11.60
CA ALA A 136 9.32 0.85 -12.93
C ALA A 136 9.79 1.95 -13.89
N THR A 137 10.15 3.13 -13.37
CA THR A 137 10.49 4.34 -14.14
C THR A 137 11.98 4.67 -14.23
N ARG A 138 12.84 4.03 -13.41
CA ARG A 138 14.29 4.31 -13.39
C ARG A 138 14.96 4.03 -14.76
N PRO A 139 15.78 4.96 -15.29
CA PRO A 139 16.51 4.83 -16.56
C PRO A 139 17.45 3.63 -16.63
#